data_AF-A0A2H6NKE6-F1
#
_entry.id   AF-A0A2H6NKE6-F1
#
_cell.length_a   1.000
_cell.length_b   1.000
_cell.length_c   1.000
_cell.angle_alpha   90.00
_cell.angle_beta   90.00
_cell.angle_gamma   90.00
#
_symmetry.space_group_name_H-M   'P 1'
#
loop_
_entity.id
_entity.type
_entity.pdbx_description
1 polymer ?
#
loop_
_entity_poly.entity_id
_entity_poly.type
_entity_poly.pdbx_seq_one_letter_code
_entity_poly.pdbx_strand_id
1 'polypeptide(L)'
;TREFVLMAGTMGEVELERAKTQLRSMLMMNLESRPVIFEDVGRQVLATGGRKLPQELCVLIGKVSASDIKRVATKMLRKKPAVAALGDLQELPSYEHIQGALSSKD
;
A
#
# COMPACT_ATOMS: atom_id res chain seq x y z
N THR A 1 -6.36 -2.15 -14.02
CA THR A 1 -6.31 -0.74 -13.58
C THR A 1 -7.51 -0.34 -12.73
N ARG A 2 -8.71 -0.91 -12.95
CA ARG A 2 -9.94 -0.64 -12.18
C ARG A 2 -9.79 -0.56 -10.66
N GLU A 3 -9.23 -1.58 -10.01
CA GLU A 3 -9.09 -1.60 -8.54
C GLU A 3 -8.25 -0.44 -8.00
N PHE A 4 -7.21 -0.03 -8.73
CA PHE A 4 -6.41 1.13 -8.36
C PHE A 4 -7.25 2.42 -8.37
N VAL A 5 -8.08 2.61 -9.39
CA VAL A 5 -8.99 3.76 -9.48
C VAL A 5 -10.02 3.74 -8.36
N LEU A 6 -10.57 2.56 -8.02
CA LEU A 6 -11.52 2.40 -6.92
C LEU A 6 -10.92 2.77 -5.55
N MET A 7 -9.61 2.54 -5.33
CA MET A 7 -8.93 2.99 -4.10
C MET A 7 -8.88 4.53 -3.96
N ALA A 8 -8.95 5.28 -5.07
CA ALA A 8 -9.08 6.74 -5.04
C ALA A 8 -10.54 7.21 -4.91
N GLY A 9 -11.51 6.29 -4.92
CA GLY A 9 -12.93 6.55 -4.76
C GLY A 9 -13.39 6.55 -3.29
N THR A 10 -14.69 6.33 -3.09
CA THR A 10 -15.29 6.12 -1.76
C THR A 10 -15.04 4.69 -1.30
N MET A 11 -14.30 4.54 -0.21
CA MET A 11 -14.07 3.24 0.44
C MET A 11 -15.12 2.97 1.52
N GLY A 12 -15.57 1.73 1.61
CA GLY A 12 -16.42 1.28 2.71
C GLY A 12 -15.64 1.22 4.03
N GLU A 13 -16.24 1.70 5.11
CA GLU A 13 -15.61 1.69 6.45
C GLU A 13 -15.27 0.28 6.93
N VAL A 14 -16.14 -0.70 6.63
CA VAL A 14 -15.92 -2.12 6.96
C VAL A 14 -14.63 -2.64 6.33
N GLU A 15 -14.37 -2.27 5.08
CA GLU A 15 -13.18 -2.72 4.34
C GLU A 15 -11.91 -2.07 4.91
N LEU A 16 -11.98 -0.79 5.28
CA LEU A 16 -10.86 -0.10 5.92
C LEU A 16 -10.51 -0.74 7.27
N GLU A 17 -11.50 -1.01 8.12
CA GLU A 17 -11.26 -1.64 9.42
C GLU A 17 -10.76 -3.09 9.28
N ARG A 18 -11.25 -3.83 8.27
CA ARG A 18 -10.74 -5.15 7.93
C ARG A 18 -9.26 -5.08 7.53
N ALA A 19 -8.89 -4.18 6.62
CA ALA A 19 -7.51 -4.00 6.18
C ALA A 19 -6.57 -3.59 7.33
N LYS A 20 -7.02 -2.66 8.21
CA LYS A 20 -6.27 -2.28 9.41
C LYS A 20 -6.04 -3.48 10.34
N THR A 21 -7.06 -4.30 10.54
CA THR A 21 -6.97 -5.50 11.39
C THR A 21 -5.98 -6.50 10.80
N GLN A 22 -6.07 -6.77 9.50
CA GLN A 22 -5.13 -7.66 8.80
C GLN A 22 -3.68 -7.17 8.91
N LEU A 23 -3.43 -5.88 8.70
CA LEU A 23 -2.09 -5.31 8.80
C LEU A 23 -1.51 -5.40 10.23
N ARG A 24 -2.33 -5.12 11.25
CA ARG A 24 -1.90 -5.27 12.65
C ARG A 24 -1.60 -6.74 13.00
N SER A 25 -2.44 -7.67 12.56
CA SER A 25 -2.20 -9.11 12.79
C SER A 25 -0.89 -9.56 12.14
N MET A 26 -0.65 -9.18 10.88
CA MET A 26 0.60 -9.49 10.19
C MET A 26 1.82 -8.92 10.92
N LEU A 27 1.74 -7.67 11.39
CA LEU A 27 2.80 -7.04 12.16
C LEU A 27 3.12 -7.83 13.43
N MET A 28 2.09 -8.26 14.18
CA MET A 28 2.27 -9.00 15.43
C MET A 28 2.80 -10.42 15.20
N MET A 29 2.33 -11.12 14.18
CA MET A 29 2.80 -12.46 13.82
C MET A 29 4.29 -12.47 13.43
N ASN A 30 4.75 -11.44 12.71
CA ASN A 30 6.17 -11.33 12.35
C ASN A 30 7.11 -11.24 13.56
N LEU A 31 6.60 -10.87 14.73
CA LEU A 31 7.38 -10.79 15.97
C LEU A 31 7.56 -12.15 16.67
N GLU A 32 6.97 -13.23 16.15
CA GLU A 32 7.18 -14.58 16.69
C GLU A 32 8.55 -15.14 16.29
N SER A 33 9.18 -14.57 15.25
CA SER A 33 10.46 -15.01 14.71
C SER A 33 11.59 -14.03 15.05
N ARG A 34 12.56 -14.47 15.88
CA ARG A 34 13.70 -13.64 16.31
C ARG A 34 14.55 -13.09 15.14
N PRO A 35 14.84 -13.87 14.07
CA PRO A 35 15.52 -13.33 12.89
C PRO A 35 14.77 -12.18 12.22
N VAL A 36 13.43 -12.29 12.11
CA VAL A 36 12.59 -11.25 11.50
C VAL A 36 12.60 -9.97 12.34
N ILE A 37 12.58 -10.10 13.67
CA ILE A 37 12.72 -8.95 14.58
C ILE A 37 14.08 -8.27 14.34
N PHE A 38 15.17 -9.02 14.27
CA PHE A 38 16.50 -8.46 14.08
C PHE A 38 16.62 -7.70 12.75
N GLU A 39 16.14 -8.30 11.66
CA GLU A 39 16.08 -7.64 10.35
C GLU A 39 15.27 -6.35 10.40
N ASP A 40 14.10 -6.37 11.04
CA ASP A 40 13.24 -5.20 11.16
C ASP A 40 13.93 -4.06 11.94
N VAL A 41 14.63 -4.36 13.03
CA VAL A 41 15.43 -3.36 13.75
C VAL A 41 16.48 -2.74 12.84
N GLY A 42 17.26 -3.56 12.13
CA GLY A 42 18.29 -3.07 11.21
C GLY A 42 17.70 -2.16 10.13
N ARG A 43 16.62 -2.60 9.49
CA ARG A 43 15.93 -1.83 8.45
C ARG A 43 15.38 -0.51 8.96
N GLN A 44 14.73 -0.49 10.13
CA GLN A 44 14.17 0.74 10.69
C GLN A 44 15.25 1.75 11.09
N VAL A 45 16.35 1.29 11.70
CA VAL A 45 17.49 2.14 12.06
C VAL A 45 18.12 2.74 10.81
N LEU A 46 18.35 1.93 9.77
CA LEU A 46 18.93 2.42 8.51
C LEU A 46 18.01 3.37 7.74
N ALA A 47 16.70 3.09 7.69
CA ALA A 47 15.76 3.88 6.90
C ALA A 47 15.23 5.13 7.62
N THR A 48 15.10 5.09 8.95
CA THR A 48 14.42 6.14 9.73
C THR A 48 15.25 6.71 10.88
N GLY A 49 16.48 6.22 11.09
CA GLY A 49 17.37 6.69 12.16
C GLY A 49 17.02 6.17 13.55
N GLY A 50 16.01 5.32 13.69
CA GLY A 50 15.59 4.75 14.97
C GLY A 50 14.56 3.65 14.81
N ARG A 51 14.27 2.93 15.90
CA ARG A 51 13.28 1.84 15.92
C ARG A 51 11.97 2.36 16.52
N LYS A 52 10.87 2.21 15.79
CA LYS A 52 9.51 2.32 16.32
C LYS A 52 9.06 0.98 16.88
N LEU A 53 8.43 1.03 18.04
CA LEU A 53 7.90 -0.18 18.66
C LEU A 53 6.65 -0.67 17.90
N PRO A 54 6.40 -1.98 17.85
CA PRO A 54 5.22 -2.52 17.18
C PRO A 54 3.90 -1.92 17.68
N GLN A 55 3.80 -1.62 18.98
CA GLN A 55 2.64 -0.98 19.58
C GLN A 55 2.41 0.44 19.04
N GLU A 56 3.49 1.21 18.83
CA GLU A 56 3.41 2.54 18.22
C GLU A 56 2.90 2.45 16.78
N LEU A 57 3.39 1.46 16.02
CA LEU A 57 2.92 1.20 14.66
C LEU A 57 1.43 0.81 14.64
N CYS A 58 0.97 -0.03 15.57
CA CYS A 58 -0.45 -0.39 15.71
C CYS A 58 -1.36 0.82 15.97
N VAL A 59 -0.89 1.78 16.79
CA VAL A 59 -1.58 3.06 17.04
C VAL A 59 -1.63 3.89 15.77
N LEU A 60 -0.51 4.02 15.04
CA LEU A 60 -0.45 4.76 13.78
C LEU A 60 -1.38 4.16 12.72
N ILE A 61 -1.42 2.83 12.59
CA ILE A 61 -2.34 2.12 11.69
C ILE A 61 -3.80 2.45 12.04
N GLY A 62 -4.13 2.56 13.33
CA GLY A 62 -5.50 2.88 13.75
C GLY A 62 -5.96 4.28 13.40
N LYS A 63 -5.03 5.23 13.37
CA LYS A 63 -5.31 6.63 13.03
C LYS A 63 -5.57 6.85 11.54
N VAL A 64 -5.26 5.88 10.68
CA VAL A 64 -5.48 6.00 9.23
C VAL A 64 -6.98 6.12 8.94
N SER A 65 -7.37 7.15 8.22
CA SER A 65 -8.76 7.37 7.81
C SER A 65 -8.99 7.04 6.33
N ALA A 66 -10.26 6.91 5.92
CA ALA A 66 -10.59 6.72 4.50
C ALA A 66 -10.12 7.89 3.62
N SER A 67 -10.10 9.11 4.17
CA SER A 67 -9.61 10.29 3.46
C SER A 67 -8.09 10.25 3.25
N ASP A 68 -7.33 9.66 4.18
CA ASP A 68 -5.89 9.43 4.01
C ASP A 68 -5.60 8.47 2.87
N ILE A 69 -6.35 7.36 2.78
CA ILE A 69 -6.19 6.39 1.70
C ILE A 69 -6.51 7.04 0.36
N LYS A 70 -7.66 7.73 0.26
CA LYS A 70 -8.06 8.46 -0.95
C LYS A 70 -6.99 9.46 -1.40
N ARG A 71 -6.43 10.22 -0.46
CA ARG A 71 -5.37 11.20 -0.70
C ARG A 71 -4.10 10.54 -1.25
N VAL A 72 -3.66 9.44 -0.64
CA VAL A 72 -2.44 8.73 -1.06
C VAL A 72 -2.66 8.06 -2.42
N ALA A 73 -3.77 7.35 -2.62
CA ALA A 73 -4.12 6.71 -3.89
C ALA A 73 -4.18 7.74 -5.03
N THR A 74 -4.88 8.85 -4.83
CA THR A 74 -4.95 9.96 -5.81
C THR A 74 -3.56 10.51 -6.16
N LYS A 75 -2.68 10.66 -5.16
CA LYS A 75 -1.30 11.14 -5.39
C LYS A 75 -0.46 10.14 -6.18
N MET A 76 -0.64 8.84 -5.94
CA MET A 76 0.09 7.78 -6.64
C MET A 76 -0.34 7.67 -8.10
N LEU A 77 -1.65 7.68 -8.37
CA LEU A 77 -2.21 7.48 -9.71
C LEU A 77 -1.97 8.65 -10.68
N ARG A 78 -1.71 9.85 -10.16
CA ARG A 78 -1.33 11.00 -10.99
C ARG A 78 0.04 10.87 -11.63
N LYS A 79 0.89 9.95 -11.17
CA LYS A 79 2.25 9.76 -11.70
C LYS A 79 2.24 8.79 -12.86
N LYS A 80 3.23 8.90 -13.74
CA LYS A 80 3.45 7.94 -14.82
C LYS A 80 3.72 6.55 -14.24
N PRO A 81 2.99 5.51 -14.67
CA PRO A 81 3.22 4.15 -14.18
C PRO A 81 4.53 3.59 -14.75
N ALA A 82 5.17 2.71 -13.98
CA ALA A 82 6.18 1.80 -14.50
C ALA A 82 5.48 0.49 -14.86
N VAL A 83 5.68 0.02 -16.10
CA VAL A 83 5.05 -1.20 -16.62
C VAL A 83 6.14 -2.20 -16.94
N ALA A 84 6.00 -3.43 -16.44
CA ALA A 84 6.83 -4.57 -16.78
C ALA A 84 5.90 -5.72 -17.18
N ALA A 85 6.24 -6.42 -18.27
CA ALA A 85 5.47 -7.54 -18.79
C ALA A 85 6.43 -8.62 -19.32
N LEU A 86 6.02 -9.88 -19.24
CA LEU A 86 6.81 -11.05 -19.65
C LEU A 86 5.88 -12.11 -20.22
N GLY A 87 6.25 -12.71 -21.36
CA GLY A 87 5.48 -13.77 -22.03
C GLY A 87 5.02 -13.36 -23.43
N ASP A 88 3.85 -13.86 -23.85
CA ASP A 88 3.18 -13.41 -25.07
C ASP A 88 2.47 -12.08 -24.80
N LEU A 89 2.84 -11.04 -25.55
CA LEU A 89 2.44 -9.66 -25.30
C LEU A 89 1.50 -9.11 -26.38
N GLN A 90 0.95 -9.95 -27.24
CA GLN A 90 0.05 -9.52 -28.32
C GLN A 90 -1.22 -8.81 -27.80
N GLU A 91 -1.72 -9.22 -26.63
CA GLU A 91 -2.88 -8.60 -25.98
C GLU A 91 -2.50 -7.51 -24.96
N LEU A 92 -1.20 -7.22 -24.80
CA LEU A 92 -0.77 -6.19 -23.85
C LEU A 92 -1.19 -4.80 -24.37
N PRO A 93 -2.00 -4.03 -23.63
CA PRO A 93 -2.39 -2.70 -24.06
C PRO A 93 -1.17 -1.77 -24.16
N SER A 94 -1.27 -0.75 -25.02
CA SER A 94 -0.20 0.23 -25.15
C SER A 94 0.07 0.96 -23.83
N TYR A 95 1.28 1.47 -23.66
CA TYR A 95 1.65 2.23 -22.48
C TYR A 95 0.72 3.44 -22.27
N GLU A 96 0.35 4.14 -23.34
CA GLU A 96 -0.57 5.28 -23.28
C GLU A 96 -1.96 4.85 -22.80
N HIS A 97 -2.44 3.68 -23.25
CA HIS A 97 -3.71 3.13 -22.78
C HIS A 97 -3.66 2.82 -21.28
N ILE A 98 -2.58 2.19 -20.81
CA ILE A 98 -2.41 1.86 -19.38
C ILE A 98 -2.31 3.13 -18.54
N GLN A 99 -1.53 4.11 -18.99
CA GLN A 99 -1.39 5.39 -18.30
C GLN A 99 -2.73 6.15 -18.27
N GLY A 100 -3.45 6.20 -19.38
CA GLY A 100 -4.77 6.83 -19.46
C GLY A 100 -5.77 6.17 -18.50
N ALA A 101 -5.82 4.84 -18.49
CA ALA A 101 -6.72 4.09 -17.61
C ALA A 101 -6.41 4.24 -16.10
N LEU A 102 -5.18 4.59 -15.73
CA LEU A 102 -4.81 4.87 -14.32
C LEU A 102 -5.01 6.33 -13.93
N SER A 103 -4.89 7.25 -14.89
CA SER A 103 -5.08 8.68 -14.66
C SER A 103 -6.55 9.13 -14.78
N SER A 104 -7.42 8.29 -15.38
CA SER A 104 -8.83 8.62 -15.55
C SER A 104 -9.50 8.81 -14.19
N LYS A 105 -10.01 10.02 -13.98
CA LYS A 105 -11.01 10.31 -12.95
C LYS A 105 -12.36 10.07 -13.62
N ASP A 106 -12.87 8.85 -13.56
CA ASP A 106 -14.33 8.72 -13.60
C ASP A 106 -14.90 9.30 -12.29
#